data_AF-A0A534NBN3-F1
#
_entry.id   AF-A0A534NBN3-F1
#
_cell.length_a   1.000
_cell.length_b   1.000
_cell.length_c   1.000
_cell.angle_alpha   90.00
_cell.angle_beta   90.00
_cell.angle_gamma   90.00
#
_symmetry.space_group_name_H-M   'P 1'
#
loop_
_entity.id
_entity.type
_entity.pdbx_description
1 polymer ?
#
loop_
_entity_poly.entity_id
_entity_poly.type
_entity_poly.pdbx_seq_one_letter_code
_entity_poly.pdbx_strand_id
1 'polypeptide(L)' 'MAPETAKVLSVNVGGVRKFDYHGRPAQSAIWKSPVGGRVEARGVNLAGDRQADLEAHGGFDKAVYAY' A
#
# COMPACT_ATOMS: atom_id res chain seq x y z
N MET A 1 31.64 2.68 10.33
CA MET A 1 30.44 3.20 11.02
C MET A 1 29.35 2.15 10.87
N ALA A 2 28.66 1.75 11.94
CA ALA A 2 27.44 0.97 11.79
C ALA A 2 26.41 1.86 11.05
N PRO A 3 25.62 1.30 10.10
CA PRO A 3 24.61 2.09 9.44
C PRO A 3 23.61 2.61 10.47
N GLU A 4 23.26 3.90 10.38
CA GLU A 4 22.11 4.41 11.13
C GLU A 4 20.88 3.58 10.73
N THR A 5 20.15 3.08 11.72
CA THR A 5 18.97 2.26 11.50
C THR A 5 17.81 3.18 11.15
N ALA A 6 17.27 3.05 9.94
CA ALA A 6 16.05 3.73 9.54
C ALA A 6 14.87 3.28 10.43
N LYS A 7 14.00 4.22 10.79
CA LYS A 7 12.80 3.96 11.59
C LYS A 7 11.55 4.12 10.73
N VAL A 8 10.70 3.10 10.70
CA VAL A 8 9.35 3.21 10.12
C VAL A 8 8.49 4.09 11.04
N LEU A 9 8.02 5.22 10.53
CA LEU A 9 7.21 6.17 11.30
C LEU A 9 5.72 5.85 11.27
N SER A 10 5.22 5.31 10.16
CA SER A 10 3.82 4.90 10.00
C SER A 10 3.73 3.75 9.02
N VAL A 11 2.81 2.82 9.27
CA VAL A 11 2.34 1.86 8.28
C VAL A 11 0.94 2.29 7.88
N ASN A 12 0.72 2.47 6.57
CA ASN A 12 -0.55 2.95 6.06
C ASN A 12 -1.14 1.89 5.11
N VAL A 13 -2.39 1.53 5.33
CA VAL A 13 -3.11 0.53 4.53
C VAL A 13 -4.42 1.11 3.99
N GLY A 14 -4.96 0.52 2.93
CA GLY A 14 -6.20 0.95 2.32
C GLY A 14 -6.69 0.02 1.22
N GLY A 15 -8.01 -0.04 1.06
CA GLY A 15 -8.67 -0.81 0.03
C GLY A 15 -8.79 -0.07 -1.31
N VAL A 16 -9.14 -0.82 -2.36
CA VAL A 16 -9.48 -0.26 -3.68
C VAL A 16 -10.78 0.52 -3.58
N ARG A 17 -10.78 1.74 -4.09
CA ARG A 17 -11.96 2.61 -4.19
C ARG A 17 -12.22 2.95 -5.65
N LYS A 18 -13.50 2.96 -6.03
CA LYS A 18 -13.95 3.50 -7.31
C LYS A 18 -14.19 5.00 -7.16
N PHE A 19 -13.85 5.77 -8.19
CA PHE A 19 -14.04 7.22 -8.21
C PHE A 19 -14.20 7.71 -9.65
N ASP A 20 -14.74 8.91 -9.82
CA ASP A 20 -14.75 9.59 -11.11
C ASP A 20 -13.40 10.30 -11.32
N TYR A 21 -12.78 10.04 -12.46
CA TYR A 21 -11.58 10.73 -12.91
C TYR A 21 -11.87 11.42 -14.23
N HIS A 22 -12.20 12.71 -14.16
CA HIS A 22 -12.53 13.55 -15.32
C HIS A 22 -13.68 12.97 -16.17
N GLY A 23 -14.77 12.58 -15.53
CA GLY A 23 -15.95 12.01 -16.21
C GLY A 23 -15.78 10.56 -16.64
N ARG A 24 -14.70 9.88 -16.21
CA ARG A 24 -14.44 8.47 -16.50
C ARG A 24 -14.37 7.67 -15.20
N PRO A 25 -15.02 6.51 -15.12
CA PRO A 25 -14.88 5.64 -13.94
C PRO A 25 -13.44 5.13 -13.84
N ALA A 26 -12.84 5.30 -12.67
CA ALA A 26 -11.52 4.82 -12.32
C ALA A 26 -11.55 4.06 -11.00
N GLN A 27 -10.48 3.33 -10.71
CA GLN A 27 -10.26 2.70 -9.41
C GLN A 27 -8.81 2.82 -8.97
N SER A 28 -8.59 2.98 -7.67
CA SER A 28 -7.25 3.06 -7.08
C SER A 28 -7.30 2.68 -5.61
N ALA A 29 -6.17 2.21 -5.07
CA ALA A 29 -5.97 1.99 -3.64
C ALA A 29 -5.09 3.09 -3.00
N ILE A 30 -4.97 4.26 -3.65
CA ILE A 30 -4.06 5.34 -3.22
C ILE A 30 -4.43 5.95 -1.87
N TRP A 31 -5.71 5.91 -1.48
CA TRP A 31 -6.15 6.41 -0.18
C TRP A 31 -5.80 5.41 0.93
N LYS A 32 -4.70 5.67 1.61
CA LYS A 32 -4.23 4.91 2.77
C LYS A 32 -4.55 5.64 4.07
N SER A 33 -4.62 4.90 5.17
CA SER A 33 -4.77 5.45 6.51
C SER A 33 -3.81 4.73 7.46
N PRO A 34 -3.25 5.44 8.46
CA PRO A 34 -2.30 4.84 9.39
C PRO A 34 -2.96 3.76 10.23
N VAL A 35 -2.23 2.70 10.51
CA VAL A 35 -2.61 1.65 11.45
C VAL A 35 -1.57 1.50 12.55
N GLY A 36 -2.05 1.25 13.77
CA GLY A 36 -1.20 1.04 14.94
C GLY A 36 -0.79 -0.43 15.10
N GLY A 37 0.30 -0.65 15.84
CA GLY A 37 0.77 -1.99 16.19
C GLY A 37 1.55 -2.68 15.06
N ARG A 38 1.73 -3.99 15.21
CA ARG A 38 2.40 -4.82 14.19
C ARG A 38 1.42 -5.14 13.08
N VAL A 39 1.86 -5.02 11.83
CA VAL A 39 1.08 -5.35 10.64
C VAL A 39 1.73 -6.52 9.93
N GLU A 40 0.96 -7.57 9.67
CA GLU A 40 1.46 -8.73 8.94
C GLU A 40 1.70 -8.37 7.47
N ALA A 41 2.85 -8.76 6.93
CA ALA A 41 3.15 -8.70 5.50
C ALA A 41 3.10 -10.12 4.94
N ARG A 42 2.18 -10.39 4.00
CA ARG A 42 1.97 -11.73 3.45
C ARG A 42 1.59 -11.69 1.97
N GLY A 43 2.27 -12.51 1.18
CA GLY A 43 2.01 -12.61 -0.26
C GLY A 43 2.22 -11.26 -0.93
N VAL A 44 1.14 -10.65 -1.41
CA VAL A 44 1.19 -9.39 -2.20
C VAL A 44 0.67 -8.17 -1.43
N ASN A 45 0.37 -8.25 -0.13
CA ASN A 45 -0.13 -7.10 0.64
C ASN A 45 0.31 -7.12 2.11
N LEU A 46 0.13 -5.98 2.77
CA LEU A 46 -0.01 -5.89 4.21
C LEU A 46 -1.44 -6.25 4.65
N ALA A 47 -1.61 -6.71 5.89
CA ALA A 47 -2.93 -6.92 6.47
C ALA A 47 -3.74 -5.61 6.47
N GLY A 48 -4.94 -5.65 5.90
CA GLY A 48 -5.80 -4.47 5.71
C GLY A 48 -5.52 -3.66 4.44
N ASP A 49 -4.52 -4.04 3.65
CA ASP A 49 -4.18 -3.38 2.39
C ASP A 49 -4.68 -4.14 1.16
N ARG A 50 -4.90 -3.41 0.06
CA ARG A 50 -5.17 -3.98 -1.26
C ARG A 50 -4.42 -3.21 -2.34
N GLN A 51 -4.03 -3.94 -3.38
CA GLN A 51 -3.56 -3.39 -4.65
C GLN A 51 -4.73 -3.34 -5.66
N ALA A 52 -4.81 -2.25 -6.44
CA ALA A 52 -5.85 -2.08 -7.45
C ALA A 52 -5.53 -2.74 -8.79
N ASP A 53 -4.25 -3.04 -9.02
CA ASP A 53 -3.72 -3.63 -10.24
C ASP A 53 -2.51 -4.50 -9.86
N LEU A 54 -2.61 -5.81 -10.08
CA LEU A 54 -1.55 -6.78 -9.76
C LEU A 54 -0.59 -7.02 -10.92
N GLU A 55 -0.91 -6.57 -12.14
CA GLU A 55 -0.13 -6.85 -13.34
C GLU A 55 0.92 -5.75 -13.56
N ALA A 56 0.49 -4.49 -13.66
CA ALA A 56 1.41 -3.38 -13.95
C ALA A 56 1.93 -2.72 -12.67
N HIS A 57 1.05 -2.47 -11.69
CA HIS A 57 1.38 -1.64 -10.51
C HIS A 57 1.48 -2.42 -9.20
N GLY A 58 1.34 -3.75 -9.23
CA GLY A 58 1.30 -4.59 -8.05
C GLY A 58 1.96 -5.94 -8.25
N GLY A 59 1.61 -6.90 -7.41
CA GLY A 59 2.24 -8.21 -7.33
C GLY A 59 3.26 -8.31 -6.20
N PHE A 60 3.87 -9.50 -6.12
CA PHE A 60 4.75 -9.90 -5.01
C PHE A 60 5.95 -8.96 -4.84
N ASP A 61 6.64 -8.63 -5.93
CA ASP A 61 7.81 -7.75 -5.90
C ASP A 61 7.46 -6.28 -5.60
N LYS A 62 6.16 -5.94 -5.58
CA LYS A 62 5.61 -4.60 -5.30
C LYS A 62 4.65 -4.64 -4.10
N ALA A 63 4.80 -5.61 -3.20
CA ALA A 63 3.91 -5.82 -2.05
C ALA A 63 3.91 -4.67 -1.04
N VAL A 64 5.00 -3.91 -0.93
CA VAL A 64 5.16 -2.75 -0.04
C VAL A 64 5.81 -1.62 -0.81
N TYR A 65 5.28 -0.40 -0.63
CA TYR A 65 5.86 0.82 -1.18
C TYR A 65 6.33 1.72 -0.03
N ALA A 66 7.56 2.21 -0.11
CA ALA A 66 8.17 3.09 0.89
C ALA A 66 8.48 4.47 0.27
N TYR A 67 8.31 5.51 1.07
CA TYR A 67 8.69 6.90 0.76
C TYR A 67 9.88 7.31 1.61
#